data_AF-K1SJL0-F1
#
_entry.id   AF-K1SJL0-F1
#
_cell.length_a   1.000
_cell.length_b   1.000
_cell.length_c   1.000
_cell.angle_alpha   90.00
_cell.angle_beta   90.00
_cell.angle_gamma   90.00
#
_symmetry.space_group_name_H-M   'P 1'
#
loop_
_entity.id
_entity.type
_entity.pdbx_description
1 polymer ?
#
loop_
_entity_poly.entity_id
_entity_poly.type
_entity_poly.pdbx_seq_one_letter_code
_entity_poly.pdbx_strand_id
1 'polypeptide(L)'
;MLDESHVTIPQVGGMYAGDRARKTTLVDYGFRLPSAFDNRPLNFDEFYSHINQAVYVSATPGKFEREKSGRVVEQVIRPTGLADPEIIVKPIEGQIEDLMSEINMRARNK
;
A
#
# COMPACT_ATOMS: atom_id res chain seq x y z
N MET A 1 -7.33 -11.49 6.47
CA MET A 1 -7.64 -10.60 5.34
C MET A 1 -6.64 -9.46 5.39
N LEU A 2 -6.02 -9.12 4.27
CA LEU A 2 -5.11 -7.98 4.14
C LEU A 2 -5.78 -6.97 3.22
N ASP A 3 -6.18 -5.84 3.79
CA ASP A 3 -6.74 -4.71 3.04
C ASP A 3 -5.62 -3.87 2.43
N GLU A 4 -5.91 -3.21 1.32
CA GLU A 4 -4.93 -2.54 0.47
C GLU A 4 -3.62 -3.31 0.33
N SER A 5 -3.75 -4.59 -0.05
CA SER A 5 -2.66 -5.57 -0.03
C SER A 5 -1.41 -5.11 -0.78
N HIS A 6 -1.58 -4.31 -1.84
CA HIS A 6 -0.48 -3.78 -2.65
C HIS A 6 0.43 -2.82 -1.86
N VAL A 7 -0.06 -2.24 -0.76
CA VAL A 7 0.72 -1.44 0.20
C VAL A 7 1.09 -2.26 1.43
N THR A 8 0.14 -3.02 1.99
CA THR A 8 0.37 -3.75 3.24
C THR A 8 1.43 -4.85 3.11
N ILE A 9 1.50 -5.56 1.97
CA ILE A 9 2.52 -6.59 1.75
C ILE A 9 3.93 -6.00 1.76
N PRO A 10 4.24 -4.95 0.97
CA PRO A 10 5.53 -4.26 1.07
C PRO A 10 5.82 -3.73 2.48
N GLN A 11 4.82 -3.18 3.16
CA GLN A 11 4.98 -2.67 4.51
C GLN A 11 5.44 -3.77 5.47
N VAL A 12 4.76 -4.91 5.51
CA VAL A 12 5.14 -6.07 6.34
C VAL A 12 6.55 -6.55 5.97
N GLY A 13 6.89 -6.59 4.68
CA GLY A 13 8.24 -6.95 4.22
C GLY A 13 9.35 -6.01 4.72
N GLY A 14 9.05 -4.73 4.90
CA GLY A 14 10.00 -3.72 5.37
C GLY A 14 10.16 -3.62 6.90
N MET A 15 9.21 -4.16 7.67
CA MET A 15 9.17 -3.97 9.13
C MET A 15 10.42 -4.49 9.84
N TYR A 16 10.87 -5.70 9.51
CA TYR A 16 12.06 -6.30 10.12
C TYR A 16 13.32 -5.47 9.88
N ALA A 17 13.57 -5.06 8.62
CA ALA A 17 14.75 -4.30 8.27
C ALA A 17 14.77 -2.91 8.92
N GLY A 18 13.62 -2.23 8.95
CA GLY A 18 13.48 -0.92 9.61
C GLY A 18 13.68 -1.01 11.12
N ASP A 19 13.15 -2.05 11.77
CA ASP A 19 13.37 -2.27 13.21
C ASP A 19 14.83 -2.62 13.52
N ARG A 20 15.43 -3.51 12.72
CA ARG A 20 16.84 -3.91 12.86
C ARG A 20 17.76 -2.70 12.77
N ALA A 21 17.58 -1.84 11.78
CA ALA A 21 18.39 -0.63 11.59
C ALA A 21 18.34 0.29 12.82
N ARG A 22 17.15 0.57 13.36
CA ARG A 22 16.99 1.42 14.55
C ARG A 22 17.63 0.79 15.80
N LYS A 23 17.50 -0.52 15.98
CA LYS A 23 18.10 -1.22 17.13
C LYS A 23 19.60 -1.34 17.04
N THR A 24 20.17 -1.49 15.85
CA THR A 24 21.62 -1.51 15.65
C THR A 24 22.24 -0.26 16.24
N THR A 25 21.70 0.92 15.93
CA THR A 25 22.16 2.18 16.55
C THR A 25 22.09 2.14 18.07
N LEU A 26 21.00 1.66 18.67
CA LEU A 26 20.90 1.59 20.14
C LEU A 26 21.92 0.64 20.77
N VAL A 27 22.21 -0.49 20.11
CA VAL A 27 23.18 -1.47 20.61
C VAL A 27 24.60 -0.97 20.43
N ASP A 28 24.95 -0.39 19.28
CA ASP A 28 26.29 0.11 18.96
C ASP A 28 26.74 1.23 19.90
N TYR A 29 25.81 2.11 20.30
CA TYR A 29 26.06 3.18 21.26
C TYR A 29 25.80 2.77 22.73
N GLY A 30 25.61 1.48 23.02
CA GLY A 30 25.52 0.95 24.39
C GLY A 30 24.23 1.26 25.14
N PHE A 31 23.19 1.76 24.47
CA PHE A 31 21.86 2.01 25.09
C PHE A 31 21.05 0.73 25.31
N ARG A 32 21.35 -0.35 24.57
CA ARG A 32 20.67 -1.65 24.69
C ARG A 32 21.67 -2.80 24.56
N LEU A 33 21.35 -3.92 25.21
CA LEU A 33 22.08 -5.17 25.05
C LEU A 33 21.80 -5.81 23.68
N PRO A 34 22.70 -6.64 23.14
CA PRO A 34 22.48 -7.36 21.88
C PRO A 34 21.20 -8.22 21.84
N SER A 35 20.73 -8.73 22.97
CA SER A 35 19.47 -9.48 23.07
C SER A 35 18.23 -8.66 22.68
N ALA A 36 18.34 -7.32 22.62
CA ALA A 36 17.24 -6.47 22.14
C ALA A 36 16.86 -6.73 20.68
N PHE A 37 17.76 -7.34 19.88
CA PHE A 37 17.48 -7.74 18.51
C PHE A 37 16.40 -8.82 18.40
N ASP A 38 16.21 -9.65 19.42
CA ASP A 38 15.25 -10.75 19.40
C ASP A 38 13.80 -10.25 19.58
N ASN A 39 13.60 -9.10 20.22
CA ASN A 39 12.28 -8.50 20.43
C ASN A 39 11.80 -7.70 19.21
N ARG A 40 11.65 -8.34 18.07
CA ARG A 40 11.48 -7.68 16.76
C ARG A 40 10.17 -8.08 16.07
N PRO A 41 9.74 -7.32 15.04
CA PRO A 41 8.74 -7.81 14.11
C PRO A 41 9.22 -9.09 13.40
N LEU A 42 8.24 -9.88 12.93
CA LEU A 42 8.51 -10.97 12.02
C LEU A 42 9.13 -10.43 10.72
N ASN A 43 10.03 -11.18 10.13
CA ASN A 43 10.39 -10.97 8.73
C ASN A 43 9.27 -11.51 7.82
N PHE A 44 9.37 -11.24 6.52
CA PHE A 44 8.31 -11.60 5.58
C PHE A 44 8.09 -13.11 5.48
N ASP A 45 9.15 -13.91 5.48
CA ASP A 45 9.06 -15.37 5.37
C ASP A 45 8.44 -15.98 6.64
N GLU A 46 8.82 -15.49 7.81
CA GLU A 46 8.21 -15.86 9.09
C GLU A 46 6.71 -15.53 9.06
N PHE A 47 6.35 -14.28 8.74
CA PHE A 47 4.96 -13.86 8.62
C PHE A 47 4.17 -14.74 7.66
N TYR A 48 4.72 -15.00 6.47
CA TYR A 48 4.06 -15.80 5.46
C TYR A 48 3.91 -17.27 5.88
N SER A 49 4.88 -17.82 6.61
CA SER A 49 4.81 -19.20 7.14
C SER A 49 3.69 -19.39 8.18
N HIS A 50 3.33 -18.31 8.88
CA HIS A 50 2.23 -18.31 9.85
C HIS A 50 0.84 -18.13 9.21
N ILE A 51 0.77 -17.82 7.91
CA ILE A 51 -0.49 -17.69 7.19
C ILE A 51 -0.94 -19.07 6.69
N ASN A 52 -2.05 -19.58 7.23
CA ASN A 52 -2.71 -20.75 6.68
C ASN A 52 -3.55 -20.40 5.44
N GLN A 53 -4.39 -19.36 5.55
CA GLN A 53 -5.20 -18.83 4.46
C GLN A 53 -5.26 -17.31 4.56
N ALA A 54 -5.20 -16.64 3.41
CA ALA A 54 -5.32 -15.19 3.32
C ALA A 54 -6.26 -14.79 2.19
N VAL A 55 -6.92 -13.65 2.39
CA VAL A 55 -7.66 -12.92 1.36
C VAL A 55 -6.96 -11.57 1.21
N TYR A 56 -6.46 -11.30 0.01
CA TYR A 56 -5.85 -10.02 -0.36
C TYR A 56 -6.93 -9.15 -1.01
N VAL A 57 -7.15 -7.97 -0.46
CA VAL A 57 -8.15 -7.02 -0.94
C VAL A 57 -7.42 -5.79 -1.45
N SER A 58 -7.61 -5.48 -2.73
CA SER A 58 -7.15 -4.22 -3.31
C SER A 58 -7.77 -3.99 -4.69
N ALA A 59 -7.99 -2.73 -5.05
CA ALA A 59 -8.32 -2.34 -6.43
C ALA A 59 -7.14 -2.52 -7.39
N THR A 60 -5.90 -2.49 -6.89
CA THR A 60 -4.66 -2.56 -7.68
C THR A 60 -3.70 -3.61 -7.13
N PRO A 61 -4.04 -4.92 -7.19
CA PRO A 61 -3.23 -5.98 -6.61
C PRO A 61 -1.81 -5.99 -7.20
N GLY A 62 -0.81 -6.07 -6.32
CA GLY A 62 0.60 -6.09 -6.67
C GLY A 62 1.04 -7.43 -7.27
N LYS A 63 2.35 -7.53 -7.56
CA LYS A 63 2.93 -8.73 -8.18
C LYS A 63 2.82 -9.96 -7.27
N PHE A 64 3.09 -9.78 -5.97
CA PHE A 64 3.06 -10.88 -5.00
C PHE A 64 1.67 -11.52 -4.92
N GLU A 65 0.63 -10.69 -4.84
CA GLU A 65 -0.74 -11.17 -4.71
C GLU A 65 -1.19 -11.90 -5.98
N ARG A 66 -0.82 -11.39 -7.17
CA ARG A 66 -1.12 -12.05 -8.45
C ARG A 66 -0.44 -13.42 -8.58
N GLU A 67 0.79 -13.56 -8.09
CA GLU A 67 1.53 -14.82 -8.18
C GLU A 67 1.11 -15.85 -7.12
N LYS A 68 0.73 -15.40 -5.92
CA LYS A 68 0.38 -16.30 -4.79
C LYS A 68 -1.09 -16.64 -4.69
N SER A 69 -1.98 -15.85 -5.31
CA SER A 69 -3.41 -16.13 -5.26
C SER A 69 -3.77 -17.30 -6.17
N GLY A 70 -4.37 -18.35 -5.60
CA GLY A 70 -4.93 -19.45 -6.40
C GLY A 70 -6.19 -19.04 -7.18
N ARG A 71 -6.87 -17.96 -6.75
CA ARG A 71 -8.05 -17.40 -7.41
C ARG A 71 -8.11 -15.89 -7.22
N VAL A 72 -8.44 -15.18 -8.29
CA VAL A 72 -8.78 -13.75 -8.26
C VAL A 72 -10.31 -13.62 -8.35
N VAL A 73 -10.89 -12.77 -7.49
CA VAL A 73 -12.32 -12.45 -7.50
C VAL A 73 -12.45 -10.95 -7.69
N GLU A 74 -13.22 -10.54 -8.69
CA GLU A 74 -13.39 -9.13 -9.05
C GLU A 74 -14.76 -8.62 -8.60
N GLN A 75 -14.78 -7.40 -8.06
CA GLN A 75 -16.01 -6.69 -7.71
C GLN A 75 -15.95 -5.27 -8.29
N VAL A 76 -16.46 -5.11 -9.51
CA VAL A 76 -16.43 -3.84 -10.25
C VAL A 76 -17.72 -3.05 -10.07
N ILE A 77 -18.87 -3.73 -10.01
CA ILE A 77 -20.18 -3.07 -9.92
C ILE A 77 -20.38 -2.47 -8.53
N ARG A 78 -20.57 -1.15 -8.48
CA ARG A 78 -20.90 -0.43 -7.26
C ARG A 78 -22.39 -0.56 -6.95
N PRO A 79 -22.79 -0.84 -5.69
CA PRO A 79 -24.21 -0.92 -5.30
C PRO A 79 -25.02 0.37 -5.60
N THR A 80 -24.35 1.52 -5.67
CA THR A 80 -24.94 2.82 -5.98
C THR A 80 -25.18 3.06 -7.47
N GLY A 81 -24.62 2.22 -8.36
CA GLY A 81 -24.64 2.44 -9.80
C GLY A 81 -23.66 3.50 -10.31
N LEU A 82 -22.79 4.06 -9.46
CA LEU A 82 -21.77 5.02 -9.88
C LEU A 82 -20.80 4.37 -10.90
N ALA A 83 -20.67 5.00 -12.06
CA ALA A 83 -19.71 4.62 -13.09
C ALA A 83 -18.29 5.15 -12.77
N ASP A 84 -17.28 4.54 -13.39
CA ASP A 84 -15.92 5.10 -13.38
C ASP A 84 -15.90 6.45 -14.11
N PRO A 85 -15.07 7.41 -13.65
CA PRO A 85 -15.02 8.74 -14.25
C PRO A 85 -14.38 8.71 -15.65
N GLU A 86 -14.77 9.65 -16.51
CA GLU A 86 -14.12 9.87 -17.79
C GLU A 86 -12.70 10.42 -17.61
N ILE A 87 -11.76 9.95 -18.44
CA ILE A 87 -10.35 10.37 -18.43
C ILE A 87 -10.06 11.17 -19.70
N ILE A 88 -9.60 12.41 -19.53
CA ILE A 88 -9.27 13.34 -20.63
C ILE A 88 -7.78 13.67 -20.57
N VAL A 89 -7.08 13.53 -21.70
CA VAL A 89 -5.66 13.90 -21.83
C VAL A 89 -5.56 15.28 -22.47
N LYS A 90 -4.89 16.23 -21.80
CA LYS A 90 -4.69 17.61 -22.28
C LYS A 90 -3.18 17.91 -22.49
N PRO A 91 -2.81 18.85 -23.37
CA PRO A 91 -1.42 19.31 -23.53
C PRO A 91 -0.85 19.93 -22.25
N ILE A 92 0.48 19.97 -22.14
CA ILE A 92 1.17 20.61 -21.00
C ILE A 92 1.12 22.14 -21.05
N GLU A 93 1.02 22.71 -22.26
CA GLU A 93 0.96 24.15 -22.48
C GLU A 93 -0.34 24.71 -21.89
N GLY A 94 -0.23 25.71 -21.01
CA GLY A 94 -1.39 26.32 -20.34
C GLY A 94 -2.10 25.43 -19.32
N GLN A 95 -1.48 24.33 -18.87
CA GLN A 95 -2.13 23.35 -17.98
C GLN A 95 -2.60 23.93 -16.64
N ILE A 96 -1.90 24.95 -16.13
CA ILE A 96 -2.25 25.57 -14.83
C ILE A 96 -3.48 26.44 -14.98
N GLU A 97 -3.56 27.23 -16.05
CA GLU A 97 -4.70 28.07 -16.38
C GLU A 97 -5.96 27.22 -16.63
N ASP A 98 -5.82 26.13 -17.41
CA ASP A 98 -6.88 25.16 -17.65
C ASP A 98 -7.38 24.53 -16.34
N LEU A 99 -6.47 24.03 -15.49
CA LEU A 99 -6.82 23.45 -14.20
C LEU A 99 -7.55 24.45 -13.29
N MET A 100 -7.06 25.69 -13.22
CA MET A 100 -7.69 26.74 -12.42
C MET A 100 -9.09 27.09 -12.94
N SER A 101 -9.29 27.09 -14.26
CA SER A 101 -10.61 27.28 -14.88
C SER A 101 -11.59 26.17 -14.47
N GLU A 102 -11.17 24.90 -14.58
CA GLU A 102 -11.98 23.73 -14.20
C GLU A 102 -12.36 23.73 -12.71
N ILE A 103 -11.41 24.08 -11.83
CA ILE A 103 -11.66 24.20 -10.38
C ILE A 103 -12.69 25.29 -10.11
N ASN A 104 -12.52 26.48 -10.71
CA ASN A 104 -13.44 27.61 -10.53
C ASN A 104 -14.85 27.28 -11.06
N MET A 105 -14.94 26.59 -12.19
CA MET A 105 -16.21 26.13 -12.74
C MET A 105 -16.92 25.17 -11.78
N ARG A 106 -16.20 24.17 -11.24
CA ARG A 106 -16.76 23.25 -10.23
C ARG A 106 -17.18 23.96 -8.94
N ALA A 107 -16.39 24.91 -8.45
CA ALA A 107 -16.68 25.63 -7.21
C ALA A 107 -17.94 26.50 -7.30
N ARG A 108 -18.27 27.03 -8.48
CA ARG A 108 -19.51 27.80 -8.73
C ARG A 108 -20.78 26.94 -8.79
N ASN A 109 -20.63 25.64 -9.03
CA ASN A 109 -21.73 24.67 -9.10
C ASN A 109 -22.06 24.04 -7.73
N LYS A 110 -21.46 24.55 -6.64
CA LYS A 110 -21.83 24.25 -5.25
C LYS A 110 -22.78 25.32 -4.74
#